data_AF-A0AAP2ZKA6-F1
#
_entry.id   AF-A0AAP2ZKA6-F1
#
_cell.length_a   1.000
_cell.length_b   1.000
_cell.length_c   1.000
_cell.angle_alpha   90.00
_cell.angle_beta   90.00
_cell.angle_gamma   90.00
#
_symmetry.space_group_name_H-M   'P 1'
#
loop_
_entity.id
_entity.type
_entity.pdbx_description
1 polymer ?
#
loop_
_entity_poly.entity_id
_entity_poly.type
_entity_poly.pdbx_seq_one_letter_code
_entity_poly.pdbx_strand_id
1 'polypeptide(L)'
;MITKNTLFKLALAVAFVVISYLVFSRPTYSQSIPNIDKVGHLGSFFCLSYLTYLAFKPKWYWLSLTLASYAILIELVQSRLPYRSASVGDVIADFSGIALFYFCNWAYGKYFRAAQLRED
;
A
#
# COMPACT_ATOMS: atom_id res chain seq x y z
N MET A 1 -25.23 -5.67 12.88
CA MET A 1 -24.75 -6.41 11.69
C MET A 1 -23.61 -5.61 11.06
N ILE A 2 -22.42 -6.18 10.89
CA ILE A 2 -21.27 -5.49 10.27
C ILE A 2 -21.52 -5.46 8.76
N THR A 3 -21.53 -4.28 8.15
CA THR A 3 -21.65 -4.14 6.69
C THR A 3 -20.31 -4.45 6.02
N LYS A 4 -20.33 -4.90 4.74
CA LYS A 4 -19.10 -5.12 3.96
C LYS A 4 -18.16 -3.89 3.97
N ASN A 5 -18.74 -2.69 3.93
CA ASN A 5 -17.99 -1.44 4.02
C ASN A 5 -17.28 -1.29 5.38
N THR A 6 -18.01 -1.53 6.48
CA THR A 6 -17.44 -1.52 7.84
C THR A 6 -16.29 -2.53 7.98
N LEU A 7 -16.43 -3.71 7.38
CA LEU A 7 -15.36 -4.73 7.38
C LEU A 7 -14.09 -4.21 6.69
N PHE A 8 -14.18 -3.60 5.51
CA PHE A 8 -13.01 -3.06 4.81
C PHE A 8 -12.37 -1.89 5.55
N LYS A 9 -13.16 -1.03 6.20
CA LYS A 9 -12.64 0.05 7.05
C LYS A 9 -11.87 -0.50 8.26
N LEU A 10 -12.38 -1.55 8.90
CA LEU A 10 -11.68 -2.23 9.99
C LEU A 10 -10.40 -2.91 9.50
N ALA A 11 -10.46 -3.62 8.37
CA ALA A 11 -9.30 -4.25 7.76
C ALA A 11 -8.22 -3.21 7.40
N LEU A 12 -8.63 -2.06 6.84
CA LEU A 12 -7.71 -0.95 6.57
C LEU A 12 -7.09 -0.40 7.84
N ALA A 13 -7.86 -0.20 8.92
CA ALA A 13 -7.34 0.29 10.19
C ALA A 13 -6.31 -0.68 10.77
N VAL A 14 -6.60 -1.98 10.75
CA VAL A 14 -5.67 -3.03 11.19
C VAL A 14 -4.41 -3.04 10.32
N ALA A 15 -4.56 -3.04 8.98
CA ALA A 15 -3.44 -3.03 8.05
C ALA A 15 -2.55 -1.79 8.26
N PHE A 16 -3.15 -0.61 8.45
CA PHE A 16 -2.41 0.62 8.71
C PHE A 16 -1.60 0.54 10.00
N VAL A 17 -2.18 0.03 11.09
CA VAL A 17 -1.47 -0.15 12.37
C VAL A 17 -0.31 -1.16 12.21
N VAL A 18 -0.57 -2.30 11.59
CA VAL A 18 0.44 -3.35 11.40
C VAL A 18 1.58 -2.86 10.51
N ILE A 19 1.27 -2.22 9.37
CA ILE A 19 2.29 -1.70 8.45
C ILE A 19 3.10 -0.58 9.12
N SER A 20 2.44 0.35 9.83
CA SER A 20 3.15 1.40 10.60
C SER A 20 4.10 0.77 11.61
N TYR A 21 3.64 -0.23 12.36
CA TYR A 21 4.47 -0.93 13.33
C TYR A 21 5.69 -1.56 12.65
N LEU A 22 5.51 -2.31 11.56
CA LEU A 22 6.60 -3.00 10.86
C LEU A 22 7.64 -2.03 10.28
N VAL A 23 7.17 -0.93 9.69
CA VAL A 23 8.03 0.10 9.06
C VAL A 23 8.86 0.84 10.11
N PHE A 24 8.30 1.13 11.28
CA PHE A 24 9.00 1.85 12.35
C PHE A 24 9.73 0.93 13.33
N SER A 25 9.39 -0.36 13.40
CA SER A 25 10.08 -1.31 14.27
C SER A 25 11.46 -1.68 13.74
N ARG A 26 12.31 -2.22 14.61
CA ARG A 26 13.55 -2.88 14.19
C ARG A 26 13.22 -4.08 13.30
N PRO A 27 13.84 -4.21 12.12
CA PRO A 27 13.62 -5.36 11.28
C PRO A 27 14.18 -6.61 11.97
N THR A 28 13.33 -7.62 12.14
CA THR A 28 13.68 -8.92 12.76
C THR A 28 14.03 -10.00 11.73
N TYR A 29 13.83 -9.72 10.44
CA TYR A 29 14.18 -10.60 9.34
C TYR A 29 15.64 -10.39 8.90
N SER A 30 16.21 -11.42 8.26
CA SER A 30 17.58 -11.35 7.77
C SER A 30 17.72 -10.29 6.69
N GLN A 31 18.48 -9.24 7.00
CA GLN A 31 18.94 -8.22 6.04
C GLN A 31 19.94 -8.78 5.02
N SER A 32 20.25 -10.09 5.08
CA SER A 32 21.10 -10.77 4.10
C SER A 32 20.43 -10.94 2.73
N ILE A 33 19.09 -10.84 2.65
CA ILE A 33 18.37 -10.86 1.37
C ILE A 33 18.40 -9.43 0.81
N PRO A 34 19.09 -9.19 -0.31
CA PRO A 34 19.16 -7.86 -0.89
C PRO A 34 17.76 -7.34 -1.23
N ASN A 35 17.48 -6.07 -0.89
CA ASN A 35 16.25 -5.36 -1.25
C ASN A 35 14.94 -5.96 -0.68
N ILE A 36 15.00 -6.82 0.34
CA ILE A 36 13.78 -7.37 0.95
C ILE A 36 12.86 -6.29 1.52
N ASP A 37 13.45 -5.21 2.05
CA ASP A 37 12.73 -4.02 2.53
C ASP A 37 11.86 -3.42 1.42
N LYS A 38 12.42 -3.24 0.22
CA LYS A 38 11.71 -2.70 -0.95
C LYS A 38 10.51 -3.54 -1.36
N VAL A 39 10.61 -4.87 -1.25
CA VAL A 39 9.48 -5.78 -1.53
C VAL A 39 8.38 -5.59 -0.48
N GLY A 40 8.76 -5.42 0.78
CA GLY A 40 7.83 -5.11 1.88
C GLY A 40 7.11 -3.77 1.66
N HIS A 41 7.85 -2.73 1.26
CA HIS A 41 7.32 -1.41 0.91
C HIS A 41 6.31 -1.48 -0.24
N LEU A 42 6.68 -2.12 -1.36
CA LEU A 42 5.80 -2.33 -2.51
C LEU A 42 4.51 -3.07 -2.11
N GLY A 43 4.63 -4.19 -1.40
CA GLY A 43 3.49 -5.00 -0.97
C GLY A 43 2.57 -4.27 0.00
N SER A 44 3.14 -3.53 0.95
CA SER A 44 2.40 -2.75 1.94
C SER A 44 1.59 -1.64 1.29
N PHE A 45 2.19 -0.88 0.39
CA PHE A 45 1.50 0.22 -0.31
C PHE A 45 0.48 -0.27 -1.33
N PHE A 46 0.72 -1.40 -2.00
CA PHE A 46 -0.31 -2.07 -2.79
C PHE A 46 -1.52 -2.45 -1.93
N CYS A 47 -1.29 -3.08 -0.77
CA CYS A 47 -2.34 -3.51 0.14
C CYS A 47 -3.15 -2.33 0.70
N LEU A 48 -2.47 -1.28 1.16
CA LEU A 48 -3.11 -0.05 1.64
C LEU A 48 -3.94 0.61 0.54
N SER A 49 -3.41 0.68 -0.69
CA SER A 49 -4.16 1.22 -1.84
C SER A 49 -5.43 0.43 -2.12
N TYR A 50 -5.32 -0.90 -2.15
CA TYR A 50 -6.44 -1.80 -2.39
C TYR A 50 -7.53 -1.69 -1.31
N LEU A 51 -7.14 -1.74 -0.03
CA LEU A 51 -8.07 -1.62 1.09
C LEU A 51 -8.73 -0.23 1.15
N THR A 52 -7.97 0.83 0.88
CA THR A 52 -8.50 2.21 0.82
C THR A 52 -9.53 2.35 -0.30
N TYR A 53 -9.25 1.78 -1.47
CA TYR A 53 -10.18 1.78 -2.59
C TYR A 53 -11.47 1.02 -2.26
N LEU A 54 -11.39 -0.14 -1.61
CA LEU A 54 -12.58 -0.92 -1.23
C LEU A 54 -13.40 -0.25 -0.11
N ALA A 55 -12.72 0.42 0.84
CA ALA A 55 -13.36 1.05 2.00
C ALA A 55 -14.04 2.40 1.67
N PHE A 56 -13.47 3.19 0.75
CA PHE A 56 -13.96 4.56 0.51
C PHE A 56 -14.24 4.87 -0.95
N LYS A 57 -13.72 4.07 -1.90
CA LYS A 57 -13.76 4.36 -3.35
C LYS A 57 -13.41 5.82 -3.68
N PRO A 58 -12.32 6.38 -3.12
CA PRO A 58 -11.96 7.77 -3.36
C PRO A 58 -11.58 7.97 -4.83
N LYS A 59 -11.58 9.24 -5.26
CA LYS A 59 -10.98 9.59 -6.55
C LYS A 59 -9.49 9.27 -6.52
N TRP A 60 -8.96 8.83 -7.66
CA TRP A 60 -7.59 8.31 -7.76
C TRP A 60 -6.53 9.29 -7.21
N TYR A 61 -6.64 10.58 -7.52
CA TYR A 61 -5.69 11.59 -7.07
C TYR A 61 -5.65 11.77 -5.55
N TRP A 62 -6.78 11.64 -4.85
CA TRP A 62 -6.81 11.76 -3.39
C TRP A 62 -6.13 10.57 -2.70
N LEU A 63 -6.38 9.35 -3.19
CA LEU A 63 -5.72 8.16 -2.67
C LEU A 63 -4.21 8.23 -2.92
N SER A 64 -3.82 8.54 -4.16
CA SER A 64 -2.41 8.63 -4.53
C SER A 64 -1.69 9.71 -3.73
N LEU A 65 -2.29 10.90 -3.58
CA LEU A 65 -1.68 11.99 -2.81
C LEU A 65 -1.52 11.60 -1.34
N THR A 66 -2.56 11.03 -0.72
CA THR A 66 -2.52 10.63 0.69
C THR A 66 -1.43 9.59 0.95
N LEU A 67 -1.37 8.54 0.13
CA LEU A 67 -0.35 7.50 0.28
C LEU A 67 1.05 8.01 -0.08
N ALA A 68 1.19 8.83 -1.12
CA ALA A 68 2.49 9.43 -1.45
C ALA A 68 3.03 10.32 -0.32
N SER A 69 2.18 11.13 0.30
CA SER A 69 2.55 11.91 1.49
C SER A 69 2.93 11.01 2.66
N TYR A 70 2.24 9.89 2.84
CA TYR A 70 2.55 8.92 3.89
C TYR A 70 3.90 8.21 3.66
N ALA A 71 4.22 7.82 2.42
CA ALA A 71 5.52 7.26 2.05
C ALA A 71 6.68 8.22 2.38
N ILE A 72 6.54 9.49 2.02
CA ILE A 72 7.54 10.52 2.35
C ILE A 72 7.67 10.70 3.87
N LEU A 73 6.54 10.70 4.60
CA LEU A 73 6.56 10.80 6.06
C LEU A 73 7.28 9.61 6.71
N ILE A 74 7.10 8.40 6.19
CA ILE A 74 7.80 7.21 6.66
C ILE A 74 9.31 7.41 6.60
N GLU A 75 9.85 7.82 5.46
CA GLU A 75 11.29 8.07 5.29
C GLU A 75 11.81 9.16 6.21
N LEU A 76 11.04 10.25 6.36
CA LEU A 76 11.41 11.32 7.28
C LEU A 76 11.50 10.83 8.72
N VAL A 77 10.57 9.98 9.16
CA VAL A 77 10.62 9.36 10.49
C VAL A 77 11.77 8.35 10.57
N GLN A 78 11.95 7.48 9.58
CA GLN A 78 13.04 6.51 9.54
C GLN A 78 14.42 7.15 9.57
N SER A 79 14.58 8.34 8.97
CA SER A 79 15.82 9.12 9.05
C SER A 79 16.22 9.52 10.48
N ARG A 80 15.26 9.51 11.41
CA ARG A 80 15.46 9.82 12.84
C ARG A 80 15.62 8.57 13.71
N LEU A 81 15.41 7.38 13.15
CA LEU A 81 15.52 6.12 13.88
C LEU A 81 16.94 5.55 13.70
N PRO A 82 17.73 5.34 14.77
CA PRO A 82 19.12 4.93 14.66
C PRO A 82 19.32 3.49 14.13
N TYR A 83 18.23 2.74 14.03
CA TYR A 83 18.21 1.34 13.58
C TYR A 83 17.47 1.17 12.25
N ARG A 84 17.07 2.26 11.59
CA ARG A 84 16.53 2.27 10.23
C ARG A 84 17.36 3.24 9.38
N SER A 85 17.36 3.02 8.07
CA SER A 85 17.93 3.93 7.09
C SER A 85 16.79 4.48 6.27
N ALA A 86 16.74 5.80 6.10
CA ALA A 86 15.94 6.37 5.02
C ALA A 86 16.61 6.04 3.67
N SER A 87 15.80 5.78 2.65
CA SER A 87 16.23 5.36 1.32
C SER A 87 15.23 5.84 0.28
N VAL A 88 15.74 6.55 -0.73
CA VAL A 88 14.92 6.93 -1.90
C VAL A 88 14.37 5.69 -2.62
N GLY A 89 15.06 4.56 -2.53
CA GLY A 89 14.59 3.30 -3.09
C GLY A 89 13.30 2.78 -2.44
N ASP A 90 13.05 3.11 -1.18
CA ASP A 90 11.87 2.66 -0.44
C ASP A 90 10.66 3.54 -0.82
N VAL A 91 10.86 4.85 -1.00
CA VAL A 91 9.84 5.74 -1.63
C VAL A 91 9.45 5.28 -3.03
N ILE A 92 10.42 4.89 -3.85
CA ILE A 92 10.16 4.38 -5.20
C ILE A 92 9.36 3.08 -5.13
N ALA A 93 9.67 2.20 -4.17
CA ALA A 93 8.93 0.97 -3.96
C ALA A 93 7.49 1.24 -3.52
N ASP A 94 7.29 2.19 -2.61
CA ASP A 94 5.96 2.63 -2.16
C ASP A 94 5.11 3.15 -3.33
N PHE A 95 5.69 4.05 -4.15
CA PHE A 95 5.03 4.61 -5.31
C PHE A 95 4.73 3.54 -6.36
N SER A 96 5.64 2.59 -6.54
CA SER A 96 5.44 1.43 -7.42
C SER A 96 4.30 0.55 -6.93
N GLY A 97 4.13 0.36 -5.62
CA GLY A 97 2.99 -0.35 -5.02
C GLY A 97 1.65 0.31 -5.32
N ILE A 98 1.59 1.64 -5.21
CA ILE A 98 0.39 2.44 -5.57
C ILE A 98 0.10 2.30 -7.08
N ALA A 99 1.12 2.47 -7.92
CA ALA A 99 0.99 2.36 -9.37
C ALA A 99 0.52 0.96 -9.80
N LEU A 100 1.10 -0.08 -9.20
CA LEU A 100 0.74 -1.47 -9.43
C LEU A 100 -0.73 -1.74 -9.07
N PHE A 101 -1.22 -1.18 -7.95
CA PHE A 101 -2.64 -1.26 -7.61
C PHE A 101 -3.53 -0.68 -8.72
N TYR A 102 -3.23 0.52 -9.22
CA TYR A 102 -4.01 1.11 -10.30
C TYR A 102 -3.93 0.33 -11.60
N PHE A 103 -2.74 -0.20 -11.93
CA PHE A 103 -2.57 -1.05 -13.10
C PHE A 103 -3.44 -2.31 -12.99
N CYS A 104 -3.41 -3.01 -11.87
CA CYS A 104 -4.27 -4.17 -11.62
C CYS A 104 -5.76 -3.81 -11.66
N ASN A 105 -6.16 -2.70 -11.05
CA ASN A 105 -7.55 -2.25 -11.05
C ASN A 105 -8.04 -1.89 -12.47
N TRP A 106 -7.20 -1.25 -13.28
CA TRP A 106 -7.48 -0.98 -14.70
C TRP A 106 -7.57 -2.26 -15.52
N ALA A 107 -6.62 -3.19 -15.37
CA ALA A 107 -6.60 -4.46 -16.08
C ALA A 107 -7.86 -5.28 -15.74
N TYR A 108 -8.24 -5.32 -14.46
CA TYR A 108 -9.48 -5.96 -14.01
C TYR A 108 -10.72 -5.34 -14.68
N GLY A 109 -10.79 -4.01 -14.73
CA GLY A 109 -11.88 -3.30 -15.41
C GLY A 109 -11.93 -3.57 -16.92
N LYS A 110 -10.78 -3.58 -17.58
CA LYS A 110 -10.68 -3.69 -19.04
C LYS A 110 -10.91 -5.10 -19.56
N TYR A 111 -10.43 -6.13 -18.86
CA TYR A 111 -10.44 -7.50 -19.37
C TYR A 111 -11.51 -8.36 -18.71
N PHE A 112 -11.75 -8.22 -17.41
CA PHE A 112 -12.67 -9.11 -16.70
C PHE A 112 -14.09 -8.56 -16.67
N ARG A 113 -14.27 -7.28 -16.30
CA ARG A 113 -15.60 -6.65 -16.32
C ARG A 113 -16.20 -6.54 -17.73
N ALA A 114 -15.37 -6.25 -18.74
CA ALA A 114 -15.83 -6.13 -20.11
C ALA A 114 -16.20 -7.48 -20.75
N ALA A 115 -15.59 -8.58 -20.29
CA ALA A 115 -15.95 -9.93 -20.71
C ALA A 115 -17.31 -10.35 -20.14
N GLN A 116 -17.55 -10.05 -18.86
CA GLN A 116 -18.82 -10.38 -18.19
C GLN A 116 -20.05 -9.69 -18.80
N LEU A 117 -19.90 -8.49 -19.36
CA LEU A 117 -21.00 -7.76 -20.02
C LEU A 117 -21.28 -8.21 -21.47
N ARG A 118 -20.48 -9.12 -22.03
CA ARG A 118 -20.66 -9.64 -23.40
C ARG A 118 -21.33 -11.01 -23.43
N GLU A 119 -21.49 -11.64 -22.28
CA GLU A 119 -22.14 -12.95 -22.13
C GLU A 119 -23.62 -12.84 -21.70
N ASP A 120 -24.14 -11.61 -21.55
CA ASP A 120 -25.55 -11.27 -21.29
C ASP A 120 -26.29 -10.89 -22.58
#